data_AF-A0A242BWJ1-F1
#
_entry.id   AF-A0A242BWJ1-F1
#
_cell.length_a   1.000
_cell.length_b   1.000
_cell.length_c   1.000
_cell.angle_alpha   90.00
_cell.angle_beta   90.00
_cell.angle_gamma   90.00
#
_symmetry.space_group_name_H-M   'P 1'
#
loop_
_entity.id
_entity.type
_entity.pdbx_description
1 polymer ?
#
loop_
_entity_poly.entity_id
_entity_poly.type
_entity_poly.pdbx_seq_one_letter_code
_entity_poly.pdbx_strand_id
1 'polypeptide(L)'
;MRINKTDFETVMANSEFLDYYCQLFERNDERSVTDTQLEKLYYLIQKQVALTIQQTARYSFFTQTYKLPQTLAKDYQLLAECTERLSKIEMDQLIPKQFIEQDFNVQVKKTSQESQYEQLLNIMSDTFRQIKKT
;
A
#
# COMPACT_ATOMS: atom_id res chain seq x y z
N MET A 1 0.22 -25.57 14.40
CA MET A 1 0.98 -25.40 13.14
C MET A 1 2.36 -24.79 13.41
N ARG A 2 3.37 -25.14 12.60
CA ARG A 2 4.69 -24.46 12.55
C ARG A 2 4.89 -23.85 11.17
N ILE A 3 5.44 -22.64 11.13
CA ILE A 3 5.58 -21.83 9.92
C ILE A 3 7.00 -21.27 9.90
N ASN A 4 7.68 -21.28 8.75
CA ASN A 4 9.01 -20.67 8.66
C ASN A 4 8.94 -19.18 8.94
N LYS A 5 10.01 -18.63 9.52
CA LYS A 5 10.12 -17.20 9.83
C LYS A 5 9.80 -16.33 8.62
N THR A 6 10.48 -16.57 7.50
CA THR A 6 10.36 -15.75 6.28
C THR A 6 8.92 -15.78 5.76
N ASP A 7 8.33 -16.97 5.63
CA ASP A 7 6.96 -17.13 5.14
C ASP A 7 5.95 -16.40 6.03
N PHE A 8 6.12 -16.51 7.36
CA PHE A 8 5.28 -15.81 8.32
C PHE A 8 5.40 -14.29 8.18
N GLU A 9 6.62 -13.76 8.16
CA GLU A 9 6.89 -12.32 8.08
C GLU A 9 6.41 -11.73 6.75
N THR A 10 6.58 -12.45 5.63
CA THR A 10 6.04 -12.03 4.32
C THR A 10 4.51 -11.96 4.35
N VAL A 11 3.84 -12.96 4.90
CA VAL A 11 2.37 -12.95 5.01
C VAL A 11 1.90 -11.80 5.90
N MET A 12 2.58 -11.52 7.01
CA MET A 12 2.22 -10.40 7.90
C MET A 12 2.44 -9.05 7.20
N ALA A 13 3.57 -8.84 6.54
CA ALA A 13 3.84 -7.60 5.82
C ALA A 13 2.80 -7.35 4.71
N ASN A 14 2.46 -8.38 3.93
CA ASN A 14 1.44 -8.26 2.90
C ASN A 14 0.03 -8.06 3.47
N SER A 15 -0.23 -8.52 4.70
CA SER A 15 -1.53 -8.37 5.34
C SER A 15 -1.85 -6.93 5.73
N GLU A 16 -0.86 -6.05 5.83
CA GLU A 16 -1.07 -4.61 6.10
C GLU A 16 -1.81 -3.91 4.96
N PHE A 17 -1.81 -4.51 3.76
CA PHE A 17 -2.41 -3.93 2.56
C PHE A 17 -3.81 -4.49 2.24
N LEU A 18 -4.37 -5.36 3.09
CA LEU A 18 -5.67 -5.98 2.80
C LEU A 18 -6.79 -4.96 2.57
N ASP A 19 -6.83 -3.90 3.39
CA ASP A 19 -7.82 -2.83 3.25
C ASP A 19 -7.67 -2.08 1.91
N TYR A 20 -6.43 -1.86 1.48
CA TYR A 20 -6.13 -1.23 0.19
C TYR A 20 -6.66 -2.10 -0.96
N TYR A 21 -6.37 -3.40 -0.95
CA TYR A 21 -6.84 -4.31 -2.00
C TYR A 21 -8.37 -4.48 -1.99
N CYS A 22 -9.01 -4.44 -0.82
CA CYS A 22 -10.47 -4.47 -0.73
C CYS A 22 -11.10 -3.26 -1.42
N GLN A 23 -10.64 -2.04 -1.11
CA GLN A 23 -11.14 -0.81 -1.73
C GLN A 23 -10.90 -0.76 -3.24
N LEU A 24 -9.79 -1.35 -3.66
CA LEU A 24 -9.39 -1.39 -5.05
C LEU A 24 -10.31 -2.28 -5.90
N PHE A 25 -10.66 -3.45 -5.38
CA PHE A 25 -11.63 -4.34 -6.01
C PHE A 25 -13.04 -3.75 -6.03
N GLU A 26 -13.45 -3.06 -4.95
CA GLU A 26 -14.73 -2.34 -4.91
C GLU A 26 -14.82 -1.23 -5.97
N ARG A 27 -13.71 -0.54 -6.27
CA ARG A 27 -13.68 0.62 -7.18
C ARG A 27 -13.54 0.25 -8.65
N ASN A 28 -12.79 -0.80 -8.97
CA ASN A 28 -12.42 -1.10 -10.35
C ASN A 28 -13.47 -1.93 -11.12
N ASP A 29 -14.60 -2.29 -10.49
CA ASP A 29 -15.65 -3.17 -11.06
C ASP A 29 -15.03 -4.35 -11.81
N GLU A 30 -13.93 -4.86 -11.25
CA GLU A 30 -13.04 -5.80 -11.92
C GLU A 30 -13.78 -7.14 -11.97
N ARG A 31 -14.39 -7.42 -13.13
CA ARG A 31 -15.11 -8.67 -13.43
C ARG A 31 -14.29 -9.96 -13.20
N SER A 32 -13.01 -9.85 -12.85
CA SER A 32 -12.11 -10.98 -12.55
C SER A 32 -12.14 -11.38 -11.06
N VAL A 33 -12.63 -10.52 -10.16
CA VAL A 33 -12.74 -10.80 -8.73
C VAL A 33 -14.12 -11.40 -8.48
N THR A 34 -14.16 -12.72 -8.28
CA THR A 34 -15.40 -13.39 -7.86
C THR A 34 -15.84 -12.86 -6.50
N ASP A 35 -17.14 -12.66 -6.26
CA ASP A 35 -17.72 -12.22 -4.98
C ASP A 35 -17.12 -12.95 -3.75
N THR A 36 -16.80 -14.24 -3.92
CA THR A 36 -16.16 -15.09 -2.91
C THR A 36 -14.77 -14.59 -2.45
N GLN A 37 -14.02 -13.88 -3.28
CA GLN A 37 -12.72 -13.31 -2.92
C GLN A 37 -12.88 -12.04 -2.07
N LEU A 38 -13.85 -11.20 -2.40
CA LEU A 38 -14.17 -10.01 -1.63
C LEU A 38 -14.71 -10.40 -0.25
N GLU A 39 -15.58 -11.42 -0.18
CA GLU A 39 -16.05 -11.99 1.08
C GLU A 39 -14.90 -12.48 1.98
N LYS A 40 -13.91 -13.16 1.39
CA LYS A 40 -12.71 -13.61 2.14
C LYS A 40 -11.92 -12.42 2.68
N LEU A 41 -11.72 -11.37 1.90
CA LEU A 41 -11.03 -10.16 2.35
C LEU A 41 -11.79 -9.47 3.48
N TYR A 42 -13.10 -9.28 3.33
CA TYR A 42 -13.93 -8.73 4.41
C TYR A 42 -13.84 -9.54 5.68
N TYR A 43 -13.88 -10.87 5.58
CA TYR A 43 -13.71 -11.74 6.74
C TYR A 43 -12.36 -11.48 7.44
N LEU A 44 -11.26 -11.48 6.68
CA LEU A 44 -9.91 -11.29 7.22
C LEU A 44 -9.76 -9.93 7.93
N ILE A 45 -10.32 -8.87 7.34
CA ILE A 45 -10.29 -7.50 7.86
C ILE A 45 -11.19 -7.37 9.10
N GLN A 46 -12.48 -7.72 8.97
CA GLN A 46 -13.47 -7.52 10.05
C GLN A 46 -13.15 -8.35 11.30
N LYS A 47 -12.62 -9.56 11.13
CA LYS A 47 -12.20 -10.42 12.25
C LYS A 47 -10.81 -10.11 12.77
N GLN A 48 -10.10 -9.13 12.19
CA GLN A 48 -8.75 -8.74 12.57
C GLN A 48 -7.82 -9.97 12.64
N VAL A 49 -7.90 -10.83 11.62
CA VAL A 49 -7.23 -12.13 11.61
C VAL A 49 -5.72 -11.99 11.71
N ALA A 50 -5.13 -11.07 10.94
CA ALA A 50 -3.69 -10.81 10.96
C ALA A 50 -3.21 -10.39 12.37
N LEU A 51 -3.91 -9.44 13.00
CA LEU A 51 -3.60 -8.98 14.35
C LEU A 51 -3.67 -10.13 15.37
N THR A 52 -4.75 -10.92 15.31
CA THR A 52 -4.96 -12.06 16.20
C THR A 52 -3.85 -13.10 16.05
N ILE A 53 -3.46 -13.42 14.81
CA ILE A 53 -2.35 -14.33 14.51
C ILE A 53 -1.04 -13.78 15.05
N GLN A 54 -0.74 -12.50 14.81
CA GLN A 54 0.50 -11.86 15.25
C GLN A 54 0.65 -11.86 16.78
N GLN A 55 -0.43 -11.57 17.51
CA GLN A 55 -0.43 -11.57 18.98
C GLN A 55 -0.28 -12.99 19.57
N THR A 56 -0.77 -14.01 18.85
CA THR A 56 -0.80 -15.38 19.34
C THR A 56 0.43 -16.20 18.95
N ALA A 57 1.05 -15.86 17.81
CA ALA A 57 2.20 -16.56 17.29
C ALA A 57 3.40 -16.45 18.25
N ARG A 58 4.12 -17.56 18.42
CA ARG A 58 5.33 -17.61 19.25
C ARG A 58 6.53 -17.96 18.39
N TYR A 59 7.49 -17.04 18.31
CA TYR A 59 8.73 -17.27 17.59
C TYR A 59 9.66 -18.21 18.38
N SER A 60 10.27 -19.15 17.67
CA SER A 60 11.33 -20.01 18.17
C SER A 60 12.62 -19.71 17.43
N PHE A 61 13.60 -19.12 18.13
CA PHE A 61 14.90 -18.77 17.55
C PHE A 61 15.66 -20.01 17.04
N PHE A 62 15.67 -21.10 17.80
CA PHE A 62 16.41 -22.33 17.45
C PHE A 62 15.93 -23.00 16.17
N THR A 63 14.63 -22.95 15.90
CA THR A 63 14.04 -23.57 14.71
C THR A 63 13.76 -22.55 13.61
N GLN A 64 13.94 -21.26 13.89
CA GLN A 64 13.54 -20.14 13.01
C GLN A 64 12.10 -20.30 12.50
N THR A 65 11.20 -20.73 13.40
CA THR A 65 9.77 -20.90 13.07
C THR A 65 8.87 -20.14 14.02
N TYR A 66 7.70 -19.76 13.54
CA TYR A 66 6.57 -19.35 14.36
C TYR A 66 5.69 -20.56 14.66
N LYS A 67 5.33 -20.73 15.94
CA LYS A 67 4.33 -21.69 16.40
C LYS A 67 2.99 -20.97 16.53
N LEU A 68 1.98 -21.49 15.85
CA LEU A 68 0.61 -21.00 15.90
C LEU A 68 -0.33 -22.10 16.45
N PRO A 69 -1.29 -21.76 17.32
CA PRO A 69 -2.32 -22.69 17.74
C PRO A 69 -3.10 -23.28 16.56
N GLN A 70 -3.53 -24.52 16.71
CA GLN A 70 -4.23 -25.21 15.62
C GLN A 70 -5.59 -24.58 15.30
N THR A 71 -6.19 -23.89 16.27
CA THR A 71 -7.44 -23.12 16.10
C THR A 71 -7.32 -22.03 15.04
N LEU A 72 -6.14 -21.41 14.90
CA LEU A 72 -5.87 -20.34 13.93
C LEU A 72 -5.25 -20.85 12.63
N ALA A 73 -5.06 -22.17 12.46
CA ALA A 73 -4.39 -22.72 11.29
C ALA A 73 -5.16 -22.44 9.99
N LYS A 74 -6.49 -22.54 10.03
CA LYS A 74 -7.35 -22.26 8.86
C LYS A 74 -7.33 -20.78 8.50
N ASP A 75 -7.41 -19.91 9.51
CA ASP A 75 -7.35 -18.45 9.31
C ASP A 75 -6.00 -18.01 8.75
N TYR A 76 -4.90 -18.60 9.24
CA TYR A 76 -3.56 -18.35 8.68
C TYR A 76 -3.44 -18.82 7.23
N GLN A 77 -3.96 -20.01 6.91
CA GLN A 77 -3.94 -20.52 5.52
C GLN A 77 -4.72 -19.62 4.58
N LEU A 78 -5.90 -19.15 5.01
CA LEU A 78 -6.70 -18.21 4.23
C LEU A 78 -5.96 -16.89 4.02
N LEU A 79 -5.35 -16.35 5.07
CA LEU A 79 -4.57 -15.12 5.00
C LEU A 79 -3.36 -15.26 4.05
N ALA A 80 -2.63 -16.38 4.14
CA ALA A 80 -1.51 -16.68 3.27
C ALA A 80 -1.95 -16.81 1.79
N GLU A 81 -3.05 -17.53 1.52
CA GLU A 81 -3.61 -17.66 0.17
C GLU A 81 -4.00 -16.29 -0.41
N CYS A 82 -4.70 -15.46 0.36
CA CYS A 82 -5.11 -14.13 -0.07
C CYS A 82 -3.89 -13.24 -0.36
N THR A 83 -2.95 -13.15 0.58
CA THR A 83 -1.75 -12.29 0.41
C THR A 83 -0.85 -12.74 -0.74
N GLU A 84 -0.70 -14.05 -0.97
CA GLU A 84 0.06 -14.58 -2.10
C GLU A 84 -0.61 -14.21 -3.44
N ARG A 85 -1.93 -14.38 -3.54
CA ARG A 85 -2.68 -13.97 -4.75
C ARG A 85 -2.53 -12.48 -5.00
N LEU A 86 -2.68 -11.65 -3.97
CA LEU A 86 -2.57 -10.19 -4.07
C LEU A 86 -1.16 -9.75 -4.49
N SER A 87 -0.11 -10.40 -3.98
CA SER A 87 1.28 -10.11 -4.37
C SER A 87 1.60 -10.40 -5.84
N LYS A 88 0.77 -11.24 -6.49
CA LYS A 88 0.90 -11.57 -7.92
C LYS A 88 0.09 -10.64 -8.81
N ILE A 89 -0.79 -9.82 -8.24
CA ILE A 89 -1.46 -8.78 -9.00
C ILE A 89 -0.42 -7.68 -9.20
N GLU A 90 0.03 -7.51 -10.44
CA GLU A 90 0.96 -6.43 -10.80
C GLU A 90 0.35 -5.09 -10.35
N MET A 91 1.08 -4.33 -9.53
CA MET A 91 0.70 -2.96 -9.15
C MET A 91 0.35 -2.10 -10.38
N ASP A 92 0.96 -2.41 -11.54
CA ASP A 92 0.74 -1.74 -12.82
C ASP A 92 -0.66 -1.97 -13.42
N GLN A 93 -1.35 -3.05 -13.04
CA GLN A 93 -2.74 -3.32 -13.47
C GLN A 93 -3.77 -2.65 -12.57
N LEU A 94 -3.35 -2.26 -11.36
CA LEU A 94 -4.21 -1.78 -10.30
C LEU A 94 -4.22 -0.26 -10.14
N ILE A 95 -3.18 0.44 -10.60
CA ILE A 95 -3.21 1.89 -10.69
C ILE A 95 -3.99 2.25 -11.98
N PRO A 96 -5.19 2.87 -11.90
CA PRO A 96 -5.80 3.42 -13.09
C PRO A 96 -4.79 4.38 -13.70
N LYS A 97 -4.47 4.26 -14.99
CA LYS A 97 -3.54 5.18 -15.68
C LYS A 97 -3.84 6.67 -15.42
N GLN A 98 -5.10 6.96 -15.08
CA GLN A 98 -5.62 8.26 -14.64
C GLN A 98 -4.95 8.83 -13.37
N PHE A 99 -4.44 8.00 -12.45
CA PHE A 99 -3.70 8.45 -11.26
C PHE A 99 -2.22 8.70 -11.54
N ILE A 100 -1.60 7.92 -12.45
CA ILE A 100 -0.21 8.16 -12.90
C ILE A 100 -0.14 9.50 -13.64
N GLU A 101 -1.16 9.84 -14.44
CA GLU A 101 -1.22 11.10 -15.18
C GLU A 101 -1.51 12.34 -14.31
N GLN A 102 -2.11 12.18 -13.11
CA GLN A 102 -2.33 13.31 -12.20
C GLN A 102 -1.05 13.77 -11.51
N ASP A 103 -0.18 12.86 -11.05
CA ASP A 103 1.09 13.24 -10.40
C ASP A 103 2.12 13.82 -11.39
N PHE A 104 2.11 13.37 -12.64
CA PHE A 104 2.91 14.00 -13.69
C PHE A 104 2.46 15.45 -13.98
N ASN A 105 1.15 15.73 -13.96
CA ASN A 105 0.63 17.09 -14.15
C ASN A 105 0.88 18.02 -12.95
N VAL A 106 0.99 17.47 -11.73
CA VAL A 106 1.34 18.24 -10.52
C VAL A 106 2.83 18.62 -10.54
N GLN A 107 3.73 17.75 -11.00
CA GLN A 107 5.16 18.09 -11.14
C GLN A 107 5.42 19.13 -12.23
N VAL A 108 4.66 19.11 -13.34
CA VAL A 108 4.75 20.12 -14.40
C VAL A 108 4.19 21.48 -13.95
N LYS A 109 3.16 21.51 -13.11
CA LYS A 109 2.67 22.77 -12.51
C LYS A 109 3.63 23.35 -11.46
N LYS A 110 4.34 22.53 -10.69
CA LYS A 110 5.34 23.01 -9.72
C LYS A 110 6.54 23.68 -10.39
N THR A 111 7.04 23.10 -11.49
CA THR A 111 8.14 23.70 -12.28
C THR A 111 7.72 25.02 -12.93
N SER A 112 6.46 25.17 -13.32
CA SER A 112 5.92 26.45 -13.82
C SER A 112 5.81 27.53 -12.73
N GLN A 113 5.52 27.18 -11.48
CA GLN A 113 5.40 28.14 -10.38
C GLN A 113 6.76 28.61 -9.84
N GLU A 114 7.76 27.72 -9.77
CA GLU A 114 9.13 28.09 -9.38
C GLU A 114 9.74 29.08 -10.38
N SER A 115 9.50 28.89 -11.68
CA SER A 115 9.90 29.83 -12.74
C SER A 115 9.23 31.21 -12.59
N GLN A 116 7.95 31.26 -12.22
CA GLN A 116 7.23 32.52 -12.02
C GLN A 116 7.69 33.26 -10.75
N TYR A 117 8.04 32.52 -9.69
CA TYR A 117 8.54 33.10 -8.45
C TYR A 117 9.96 33.68 -8.61
N GLU A 118 10.84 32.98 -9.34
CA GLU A 118 12.17 33.46 -9.74
C GLU A 118 12.07 34.73 -10.61
N GLN A 119 11.12 34.79 -11.56
CA GLN A 119 10.87 35.99 -12.37
C GLN A 119 10.39 37.16 -11.51
N LEU A 120 9.47 36.94 -10.56
CA LEU A 120 9.01 37.97 -9.63
C LEU A 120 10.12 38.50 -8.72
N LEU A 121 10.99 37.62 -8.21
CA LEU A 121 12.15 37.99 -7.39
C LEU A 121 13.17 38.83 -8.17
N ASN A 122 13.42 38.49 -9.44
CA ASN A 122 14.30 39.26 -10.31
C ASN A 122 13.71 40.65 -10.63
N ILE A 123 12.43 40.73 -10.97
CA ILE A 123 11.73 42.01 -11.22
C ILE A 123 11.77 42.89 -9.96
N MET A 124 11.48 42.33 -8.77
CA MET A 124 11.56 43.06 -7.52
C MET A 124 12.98 43.55 -7.24
N SER A 125 14.00 42.71 -7.42
CA SER A 125 15.40 43.07 -7.18
C SER A 125 15.91 44.18 -8.08
N ASP A 126 15.51 44.18 -9.35
CA ASP A 126 15.87 45.24 -10.29
C ASP A 126 15.13 46.55 -9.99
N THR A 127 13.87 46.46 -9.57
CA THR A 127 13.08 47.63 -9.12
C THR A 127 13.73 48.28 -7.88
N PHE A 128 14.16 47.48 -6.90
CA PHE A 128 14.88 47.97 -5.73
C PHE A 128 16.24 48.59 -6.08
N ARG A 129 16.96 48.08 -7.09
CA ARG A 129 18.21 48.70 -7.58
C ARG A 129 18.00 50.03 -8.28
N GLN A 130 16.90 50.20 -9.02
CA GLN A 130 16.58 51.46 -9.69
C GLN A 130 16.17 52.55 -8.69
N ILE A 131 15.39 52.20 -7.66
CA ILE A 131 15.01 53.14 -6.59
C ILE A 131 16.24 53.65 -5.81
N LYS A 132 17.29 52.83 -5.65
CA LYS A 132 18.50 53.21 -4.89
C LYS A 132 19.50 54.09 -5.66
N LYS A 133 19.28 54.31 -6.96
CA LYS A 133 20.13 55.15 -7.83
C LYS A 133 19.50 56.51 -8.18
N THR A 134 18.29 56.78 -7.69
CA THR A 134 17.60 58.07 -7.82
C THR A 134 17.62 58.77 -6.47
#